data_AF-A0A293NH63-F1
#
_entry.id   AF-A0A293NH63-F1
#
_cell.length_a   1.000
_cell.length_b   1.000
_cell.length_c   1.000
_cell.angle_alpha   90.00
_cell.angle_beta   90.00
_cell.angle_gamma   90.00
#
_symmetry.space_group_name_H-M   'P 1'
#
loop_
_entity.id
_entity.type
_entity.pdbx_description
1 polymer ?
#
loop_
_entity_poly.entity_id
_entity_poly.type
_entity_poly.pdbx_seq_one_letter_code
_entity_poly.pdbx_strand_id
1 'polypeptide(L)'
;MEPYSGPAPRANTYNAAMITRCVPFLVLLLVCCGCSRTNFDPELATRSYPFELHTTEVLPIQVFRDGSHIEIVNSTDRGWGPSTIWVNQQFAYEVDHLHSGQRLTLDLFEFRNDLGERFNAGGIFRTRQPTPVRLVELQPGEGQPLVGFVAIRGGAEE
;
A
#
# COMPACT_ATOMS: atom_id res chain seq x y z
N MET A 1 -65.57 -61.27 0.82
CA MET A 1 -64.19 -60.89 0.48
C MET A 1 -64.18 -59.37 0.38
N GLU A 2 -63.98 -58.69 1.50
CA GLU A 2 -63.98 -57.22 1.59
C GLU A 2 -62.55 -56.69 1.39
N PRO A 3 -62.35 -55.58 0.65
CA PRO A 3 -61.02 -55.01 0.47
C PRO A 3 -60.67 -54.06 1.63
N TYR A 4 -59.53 -54.33 2.27
CA TYR A 4 -58.94 -53.50 3.32
C TYR A 4 -58.40 -52.19 2.72
N SER A 5 -58.95 -51.05 3.14
CA SER A 5 -58.48 -49.71 2.76
C SER A 5 -57.58 -49.15 3.86
N GLY A 6 -56.26 -49.10 3.63
CA GLY A 6 -55.30 -48.48 4.55
C GLY A 6 -55.29 -46.94 4.45
N PRO A 7 -54.90 -46.22 5.52
CA PRO A 7 -54.89 -44.76 5.51
C PRO A 7 -53.75 -44.18 4.66
N ALA A 8 -54.07 -43.06 3.97
CA ALA A 8 -53.15 -42.34 3.10
C ALA A 8 -51.96 -41.70 3.86
N PRO A 9 -50.78 -41.57 3.23
CA PRO A 9 -49.61 -40.96 3.85
C PRO A 9 -49.84 -39.45 4.09
N ARG A 10 -49.63 -39.01 5.33
CA ARG A 10 -49.59 -37.58 5.67
C ARG A 10 -48.29 -36.98 5.15
N ALA A 11 -48.39 -36.05 4.21
CA ALA A 11 -47.25 -35.28 3.72
C ALA A 11 -46.64 -34.43 4.85
N ASN A 12 -45.34 -34.58 5.08
CA ASN A 12 -44.57 -33.80 6.05
C ASN A 12 -44.40 -32.35 5.55
N THR A 13 -45.33 -31.47 5.94
CA THR A 13 -45.32 -30.03 5.62
C THR A 13 -44.34 -29.20 6.46
N TYR A 14 -43.60 -29.80 7.39
CA TYR A 14 -42.72 -29.08 8.30
C TYR A 14 -41.45 -28.49 7.66
N ASN A 15 -40.98 -29.03 6.53
CA ASN A 15 -39.68 -28.65 5.96
C ASN A 15 -39.73 -27.41 5.05
N ALA A 16 -40.90 -27.03 4.53
CA ALA A 16 -41.01 -25.95 3.53
C ALA A 16 -40.98 -24.53 4.14
N ALA A 17 -41.43 -24.38 5.39
CA ALA A 17 -41.55 -23.06 6.04
C ALA A 17 -40.23 -22.53 6.63
N MET A 18 -39.27 -23.41 6.95
CA MET A 18 -38.01 -23.03 7.60
C MET A 18 -36.95 -22.54 6.59
N ILE A 19 -36.98 -23.07 5.36
CA ILE A 19 -36.02 -22.75 4.30
C ILE A 19 -36.22 -21.32 3.78
N THR A 20 -37.47 -20.85 3.71
CA THR A 20 -37.83 -19.55 3.09
C THR A 20 -37.39 -18.32 3.90
N ARG A 21 -37.16 -18.45 5.22
CA ARG A 21 -36.75 -17.34 6.09
C ARG A 21 -35.24 -17.15 6.23
N CYS A 22 -34.44 -18.17 5.89
CA CYS A 22 -32.97 -18.11 6.00
C CYS A 22 -32.28 -17.52 4.76
N VAL A 23 -32.94 -17.60 3.60
CA VAL A 23 -32.44 -17.09 2.31
C VAL A 23 -32.12 -15.59 2.32
N PRO A 24 -32.97 -14.67 2.83
CA PRO A 24 -32.65 -13.24 2.80
C PRO A 24 -31.47 -12.87 3.72
N PHE A 25 -31.26 -13.61 4.81
CA PHE A 25 -30.16 -13.37 5.74
C PHE A 25 -28.80 -13.80 5.16
N LEU A 26 -28.78 -14.90 4.39
CA LEU A 26 -27.60 -15.36 3.68
C LEU A 26 -27.19 -14.41 2.54
N VAL A 27 -28.17 -13.85 1.82
CA VAL A 27 -27.92 -12.87 0.75
C VAL A 27 -27.35 -11.57 1.31
N LEU A 28 -27.83 -11.10 2.47
CA LEU A 28 -27.31 -9.91 3.14
C LEU A 28 -25.84 -10.07 3.59
N LEU A 29 -25.46 -11.25 4.08
CA LEU A 29 -24.07 -11.55 4.49
C LEU A 29 -23.10 -11.58 3.31
N LEU A 30 -23.54 -12.00 2.12
CA LEU A 30 -22.70 -12.05 0.92
C LEU A 30 -22.38 -10.66 0.35
N VAL A 31 -23.26 -9.67 0.53
CA VAL A 31 -23.04 -8.29 0.04
C VAL A 31 -21.97 -7.54 0.84
N CYS A 32 -21.74 -7.90 2.12
CA CYS A 32 -20.76 -7.23 2.97
C CYS A 32 -19.31 -7.72 2.82
N CYS A 33 -19.06 -8.84 2.11
CA CYS A 33 -17.73 -9.47 2.05
C CYS A 33 -16.87 -9.10 0.82
N GLY A 34 -17.29 -8.17 -0.04
CA GLY A 34 -16.86 -8.17 -1.44
C GLY A 34 -15.98 -7.02 -1.99
N CYS A 35 -15.51 -6.05 -1.21
CA CYS A 35 -14.72 -4.94 -1.76
C CYS A 35 -13.27 -4.90 -1.25
N SER A 36 -12.47 -5.90 -1.62
CA SER A 36 -11.01 -5.76 -1.54
C SER A 36 -10.51 -5.02 -2.78
N ARG A 37 -10.35 -3.69 -2.68
CA ARG A 37 -9.72 -2.91 -3.76
C ARG A 37 -8.25 -3.31 -3.89
N THR A 38 -7.85 -3.80 -5.06
CA THR A 38 -6.47 -4.17 -5.36
C THR A 38 -5.59 -2.92 -5.30
N ASN A 39 -4.44 -3.00 -4.61
CA ASN A 39 -3.48 -1.90 -4.45
C ASN A 39 -2.38 -1.94 -5.53
N PHE A 40 -2.74 -2.41 -6.73
CA PHE A 40 -1.83 -2.73 -7.81
C PHE A 40 -2.44 -2.23 -9.12
N ASP A 41 -1.66 -1.45 -9.86
CA ASP A 41 -2.04 -0.91 -11.16
C ASP A 41 -0.81 -0.94 -12.10
N PRO A 42 -0.75 -1.88 -13.07
CA PRO A 42 0.40 -2.02 -13.97
C PRO A 42 0.73 -0.77 -14.78
N GLU A 43 -0.25 0.10 -15.05
CA GLU A 43 -0.03 1.32 -15.82
C GLU A 43 0.78 2.37 -15.02
N LEU A 44 0.82 2.22 -13.69
CA LEU A 44 1.58 3.06 -12.77
C LEU A 44 2.89 2.40 -12.32
N ALA A 45 3.30 1.31 -12.96
CA ALA A 45 4.55 0.62 -12.65
C ALA A 45 5.77 1.50 -12.99
N THR A 46 6.70 1.59 -12.04
CA THR A 46 7.97 2.31 -12.23
C THR A 46 9.05 1.37 -12.73
N ARG A 47 10.25 1.89 -12.99
CA ARG A 47 11.41 1.03 -13.22
C ARG A 47 11.77 0.22 -11.95
N SER A 48 12.44 -0.90 -12.15
CA SER A 48 13.03 -1.68 -11.05
C SER A 48 14.17 -0.93 -10.39
N TYR A 49 14.36 -1.18 -9.09
CA TYR A 49 15.45 -0.60 -8.32
C TYR A 49 16.81 -1.06 -8.88
N PRO A 50 17.75 -0.15 -9.19
CA PRO A 50 19.03 -0.51 -9.78
C PRO A 50 20.06 -0.90 -8.71
N PHE A 51 20.03 -2.19 -8.32
CA PHE A 51 20.89 -2.74 -7.26
C PHE A 51 22.38 -2.53 -7.52
N GLU A 52 22.82 -2.54 -8.78
CA GLU A 52 24.21 -2.36 -9.19
C GLU A 52 24.73 -0.93 -8.98
N LEU A 53 23.84 0.06 -8.85
CA LEU A 53 24.20 1.47 -8.65
C LEU A 53 24.18 1.87 -7.16
N HIS A 54 23.82 0.94 -6.27
CA HIS A 54 23.79 1.20 -4.83
C HIS A 54 25.20 1.48 -4.30
N THR A 55 25.32 2.53 -3.48
CA THR A 55 26.60 2.93 -2.89
C THR A 55 26.49 3.05 -1.37
N THR A 56 27.63 3.23 -0.71
CA THR A 56 27.70 3.53 0.73
C THR A 56 27.80 5.04 1.00
N GLU A 57 27.68 5.88 -0.03
CA GLU A 57 27.69 7.33 0.12
C GLU A 57 26.40 7.78 0.80
N VAL A 58 26.53 8.52 1.90
CA VAL A 58 25.41 9.09 2.63
C VAL A 58 25.61 10.59 2.75
N LEU A 59 24.59 11.35 2.33
CA LEU A 59 24.57 12.80 2.48
C LEU A 59 23.82 13.19 3.76
N PRO A 60 24.20 14.31 4.40
CA PRO A 60 23.51 14.84 5.57
C PRO A 60 22.19 15.55 5.17
N ILE A 61 21.42 14.90 4.31
CA ILE A 61 20.03 15.23 3.97
C ILE A 61 19.15 14.41 4.92
N GLN A 62 18.30 15.08 5.66
CA GLN A 62 17.51 14.44 6.71
C GLN A 62 16.15 14.06 6.16
N VAL A 63 15.66 12.88 6.55
CA VAL A 63 14.29 12.45 6.23
C VAL A 63 13.53 12.16 7.49
N PHE A 64 12.38 12.81 7.64
CA PHE A 64 11.43 12.57 8.72
C PHE A 64 10.18 11.92 8.12
N ARG A 65 9.55 11.03 8.87
CA ARG A 65 8.24 10.50 8.52
C ARG A 65 7.20 11.05 9.50
N ASP A 66 6.10 11.53 8.94
CA ASP A 66 4.91 11.95 9.67
C ASP A 66 3.67 11.30 9.01
N GLY A 67 3.12 10.28 9.66
CA GLY A 67 1.99 9.51 9.15
C GLY A 67 2.22 8.96 7.74
N SER A 68 1.47 9.51 6.77
CA SER A 68 1.52 9.15 5.35
C SER A 68 2.49 10.00 4.52
N HIS A 69 3.23 10.92 5.13
CA HIS A 69 4.15 11.80 4.42
C HIS A 69 5.59 11.55 4.88
N ILE A 70 6.53 11.87 3.99
CA ILE A 70 7.93 12.08 4.34
C ILE A 70 8.32 13.53 4.09
N GLU A 71 9.11 14.07 4.99
CA GLU A 71 9.72 15.38 4.87
C GLU A 71 11.22 15.21 4.66
N ILE A 72 11.72 15.68 3.52
CA ILE A 72 13.12 15.65 3.14
C ILE A 72 13.70 17.06 3.30
N VAL A 73 14.74 17.20 4.09
CA VAL A 73 15.41 18.48 4.38
C VAL A 73 16.83 18.42 3.84
N ASN A 74 17.08 19.14 2.75
CA ASN A 74 18.41 19.26 2.17
C ASN A 74 19.18 20.41 2.85
N SER A 75 19.87 20.13 3.95
CA SER A 75 20.72 21.10 4.65
C SER A 75 22.12 21.27 4.03
N THR A 76 22.37 20.72 2.84
CA THR A 76 23.66 20.83 2.15
C THR A 76 23.71 22.04 1.23
N ASP A 77 24.90 22.39 0.74
CA ASP A 77 25.12 23.39 -0.32
C ASP A 77 24.87 22.84 -1.74
N ARG A 78 24.58 21.53 -1.86
CA ARG A 78 24.35 20.85 -3.13
C ARG A 78 22.86 20.75 -3.44
N GLY A 79 22.48 21.16 -4.64
CA GLY A 79 21.14 20.92 -5.21
C GLY A 79 21.13 19.75 -6.19
N TRP A 80 19.94 19.22 -6.43
CA TRP A 80 19.67 18.17 -7.40
C TRP A 80 18.59 18.65 -8.38
N GLY A 81 18.77 18.36 -9.66
CA GLY A 81 17.73 18.56 -10.67
C GLY A 81 16.73 17.39 -10.68
N PRO A 82 16.13 17.10 -11.85
CA PRO A 82 15.21 15.98 -12.00
C PRO A 82 15.89 14.68 -11.56
N SER A 83 15.29 14.00 -10.59
CA SER A 83 15.88 12.82 -9.95
C SER A 83 14.81 11.89 -9.39
N THR A 84 15.20 10.68 -9.01
CA THR A 84 14.28 9.69 -8.44
C THR A 84 14.60 9.47 -6.97
N ILE A 85 13.60 9.64 -6.12
CA ILE A 85 13.66 9.27 -4.71
C ILE A 85 13.23 7.81 -4.59
N TRP A 86 14.08 7.00 -3.99
CA TRP A 86 13.84 5.60 -3.69
C TRP A 86 13.59 5.41 -2.21
N VAL A 87 12.54 4.67 -1.88
CA VAL A 87 12.21 4.26 -0.52
C VAL A 87 12.29 2.74 -0.44
N ASN A 88 13.04 2.25 0.55
CA ASN A 88 13.23 0.83 0.84
C ASN A 88 13.67 -0.01 -0.37
N GLN A 89 14.44 0.58 -1.29
CA GLN A 89 14.95 -0.11 -2.49
C GLN A 89 13.86 -0.73 -3.37
N GLN A 90 12.66 -0.17 -3.33
CA GLN A 90 11.51 -0.76 -4.02
C GLN A 90 10.58 0.30 -4.58
N PHE A 91 10.32 1.36 -3.82
CA PHE A 91 9.32 2.35 -4.16
C PHE A 91 9.98 3.62 -4.69
N ALA A 92 9.59 4.06 -5.88
CA ALA A 92 10.12 5.23 -6.56
C ALA A 92 9.12 6.38 -6.57
N TYR A 93 9.66 7.60 -6.55
CA TYR A 93 8.96 8.84 -6.83
C TYR A 93 9.88 9.78 -7.60
N GLU A 94 9.41 10.39 -8.67
CA GLU A 94 10.18 11.34 -9.47
C GLU A 94 10.01 12.76 -8.92
N VAL A 95 11.12 13.43 -8.63
CA VAL A 95 11.16 14.83 -8.19
C VAL A 95 11.77 15.70 -9.27
N ASP A 96 11.20 16.86 -9.52
CA ASP A 96 11.75 17.82 -10.49
C ASP A 96 13.06 18.44 -10.00
N HIS A 97 13.16 18.69 -8.70
CA HIS A 97 14.34 19.29 -8.08
C HIS A 97 14.33 19.09 -6.56
N LEU A 98 15.53 19.10 -5.98
CA LEU A 98 15.78 19.23 -4.55
C LEU A 98 16.88 20.26 -4.36
N HIS A 99 16.51 21.52 -4.19
CA HIS A 99 17.45 22.62 -4.01
C HIS A 99 18.21 22.53 -2.68
N SER A 100 19.37 23.17 -2.64
CA SER A 100 20.11 23.43 -1.40
C SER A 100 19.24 24.26 -0.44
N GLY A 101 19.20 23.86 0.82
CA GLY A 101 18.38 24.49 1.87
C GLY A 101 16.87 24.18 1.78
N GLN A 102 16.43 23.38 0.80
CA GLN A 102 15.00 23.12 0.59
C GLN A 102 14.46 22.06 1.55
N ARG A 103 13.21 22.27 1.97
CA ARG A 103 12.34 21.27 2.57
C ARG A 103 11.31 20.81 1.53
N LEU A 104 11.23 19.51 1.30
CA LEU A 104 10.28 18.89 0.38
C LEU A 104 9.41 17.90 1.15
N THR A 105 8.10 18.03 1.03
CA THR A 105 7.13 17.09 1.61
C THR A 105 6.53 16.25 0.50
N LEU A 106 6.61 14.93 0.63
CA LEU A 106 6.11 13.97 -0.35
C LEU A 106 5.06 13.04 0.30
N ASP A 107 3.96 12.80 -0.41
CA ASP A 107 2.96 11.80 0.01
C ASP A 107 3.45 10.39 -0.35
N LEU A 108 3.58 9.53 0.65
CA LEU A 108 3.99 8.14 0.45
C LEU A 108 3.00 7.39 -0.46
N PHE A 109 1.72 7.79 -0.53
CA PHE A 109 0.76 7.18 -1.45
C PHE A 109 1.01 7.49 -2.93
N GLU A 110 1.93 8.38 -3.27
CA GLU A 110 2.34 8.65 -4.66
C GLU A 110 3.47 7.72 -5.11
N PHE A 111 4.21 7.14 -4.17
CA PHE A 111 5.29 6.19 -4.49
C PHE A 111 4.74 4.89 -5.09
N ARG A 112 5.43 4.37 -6.10
CA ARG A 112 5.09 3.13 -6.81
C ARG A 112 6.30 2.21 -6.90
N ASN A 113 6.06 0.90 -6.99
CA ASN A 113 7.12 -0.06 -7.32
C ASN A 113 7.04 -0.50 -8.79
N ASP A 114 7.91 -1.44 -9.17
CA ASP A 114 8.00 -2.03 -10.51
C ASP A 114 6.79 -2.87 -10.93
N LEU A 115 5.90 -3.12 -9.99
CA LEU A 115 4.61 -3.76 -10.21
C LEU A 115 3.46 -2.73 -10.24
N GLY A 116 3.73 -1.45 -9.96
CA GLY A 116 2.69 -0.43 -9.84
C GLY A 116 1.90 -0.52 -8.54
N GLU A 117 2.43 -1.24 -7.54
CA GLU A 117 1.88 -1.22 -6.20
C GLU A 117 2.24 0.09 -5.50
N ARG A 118 1.25 0.64 -4.79
CA ARG A 118 1.44 1.84 -3.98
C ARG A 118 2.07 1.49 -2.63
N PHE A 119 2.95 2.37 -2.13
CA PHE A 119 3.47 2.27 -0.77
C PHE A 119 2.36 2.22 0.29
N ASN A 120 2.44 1.25 1.19
CA ASN A 120 1.48 1.13 2.29
C ASN A 120 1.82 2.09 3.43
N ALA A 121 1.38 3.33 3.33
CA ALA A 121 1.68 4.38 4.31
C ALA A 121 0.83 4.30 5.60
N GLY A 122 -0.16 3.40 5.67
CA GLY A 122 -1.07 3.29 6.82
C GLY A 122 -2.41 4.01 6.62
N GLY A 123 -3.06 4.37 7.73
CA GLY A 123 -4.36 5.04 7.79
C GLY A 123 -5.32 4.43 8.82
N ILE A 124 -6.32 5.22 9.24
CA ILE A 124 -7.22 4.95 10.37
C ILE A 124 -8.02 3.63 10.22
N PHE A 125 -8.28 3.19 8.98
CA PHE A 125 -9.10 2.00 8.68
C PHE A 125 -8.35 0.90 7.92
N ARG A 126 -7.01 0.86 8.02
CA ARG A 126 -6.21 -0.18 7.34
C ARG A 126 -6.28 -1.51 8.08
N THR A 127 -6.36 -2.60 7.32
CA THR A 127 -6.27 -3.98 7.83
C THR A 127 -4.84 -4.52 7.92
N ARG A 128 -3.85 -3.78 7.41
CA ARG A 128 -2.43 -4.16 7.39
C ARG A 128 -1.60 -3.08 8.05
N GLN A 129 -0.55 -3.50 8.77
CA GLN A 129 0.41 -2.57 9.37
C GLN A 129 1.09 -1.70 8.30
N PRO A 130 1.36 -0.42 8.57
CA PRO A 130 2.09 0.45 7.67
C PRO A 130 3.49 -0.11 7.37
N THR A 131 3.92 -0.03 6.12
CA THR A 131 5.30 -0.33 5.74
C THR A 131 6.20 0.76 6.34
N PRO A 132 7.22 0.45 7.17
CA PRO A 132 8.11 1.46 7.72
C PRO A 132 9.04 2.04 6.64
N VAL A 133 9.41 3.32 6.77
CA VAL A 133 10.46 3.93 5.93
C VAL A 133 11.79 3.64 6.62
N ARG A 134 12.65 2.82 6.01
CA ARG A 134 13.93 2.37 6.58
C ARG A 134 15.14 2.94 5.85
N LEU A 135 15.00 3.13 4.55
CA LEU A 135 16.06 3.63 3.67
C LEU A 135 15.43 4.60 2.68
N VAL A 136 16.08 5.75 2.50
CA VAL A 136 15.73 6.73 1.48
C VAL A 136 16.99 7.09 0.74
N GLU A 137 16.93 7.02 -0.58
CA GLU A 137 18.05 7.25 -1.47
C GLU A 137 17.61 8.14 -2.63
N LEU A 138 18.55 8.91 -3.18
CA LEU A 138 18.34 9.69 -4.39
C LEU A 138 19.20 9.13 -5.51
N GLN A 139 18.56 8.94 -6.66
CA GLN A 139 19.23 8.62 -7.91
C GLN A 139 19.18 9.86 -8.82
N PRO A 140 20.32 10.49 -9.13
CA PRO A 140 20.34 11.73 -9.90
C PRO A 140 19.97 11.55 -11.38
N GLY A 141 20.10 10.33 -11.89
CA GLY A 141 19.77 9.98 -13.27
C GLY A 141 20.00 8.49 -13.55
N GLU A 142 19.56 8.03 -14.72
CA GLU A 142 19.80 6.64 -15.14
C GLU A 142 21.30 6.34 -15.25
N GLY A 143 21.72 5.19 -14.71
CA GLY A 143 23.14 4.80 -14.67
C GLY A 143 24.01 5.57 -13.68
N GLN A 144 23.46 6.56 -12.97
CA GLN A 144 24.20 7.29 -11.93
C GLN A 144 24.08 6.61 -10.56
N PRO A 145 25.14 6.67 -9.73
CA PRO A 145 25.12 6.04 -8.41
C PRO A 145 24.01 6.61 -7.52
N LEU A 146 23.40 5.74 -6.70
CA LEU A 146 22.48 6.18 -5.66
C LEU A 146 23.25 6.78 -4.49
N VAL A 147 22.65 7.78 -3.88
CA VAL A 147 23.18 8.42 -2.68
C VAL A 147 22.14 8.32 -1.56
N GLY A 148 22.56 7.78 -0.42
CA GLY A 148 21.70 7.59 0.74
C GLY A 148 21.45 8.89 1.51
N PHE A 149 20.27 8.97 2.12
CA PHE A 149 19.91 10.03 3.06
C PHE A 149 19.94 9.53 4.50
N VAL A 150 20.06 10.46 5.45
CA VAL A 150 19.95 10.16 6.87
C VAL A 150 18.47 10.12 7.25
N ALA A 151 17.90 8.91 7.32
CA ALA A 151 16.54 8.72 7.81
C ALA A 151 16.50 8.84 9.34
N ILE A 152 15.78 9.84 9.83
CA ILE A 152 15.51 10.04 11.25
C ILE A 152 14.12 9.46 11.53
N ARG A 153 14.05 8.50 12.45
CA ARG A 153 12.77 7.97 12.90
C ARG A 153 11.96 9.12 13.52
N GLY A 154 10.83 9.44 12.90
CA GLY A 154 9.80 10.27 13.54
C GLY A 154 9.42 9.61 14.86
N GLY A 155 9.29 10.44 15.91
CA GLY A 155 8.96 9.98 17.26
C GLY A 155 7.75 9.06 17.23
N ALA A 156 7.84 7.98 18.02
CA ALA A 156 6.72 7.08 18.24
C ALA A 156 5.49 7.90 18.66
N GLU A 157 4.37 7.68 17.99
CA GLU A 157 3.06 8.01 18.55
C GLU A 157 2.93 7.18 19.84
N GLU A 158 2.87 7.87 21.00
CA GLU A 158 2.37 7.32 22.26
C GLU A 158 0.86 7.06 22.18
#